data_AF-A0A812LPU9-F1
#
_entry.id   AF-A0A812LPU9-F1
#
_cell.length_a   1.000
_cell.length_b   1.000
_cell.length_c   1.000
_cell.angle_alpha   90.00
_cell.angle_beta   90.00
_cell.angle_gamma   90.00
#
_symmetry.space_group_name_H-M   'P 1'
#
loop_
_entity.id
_entity.type
_entity.pdbx_description
1 polymer ?
#
loop_
_entity_poly.entity_id
_entity_poly.type
_entity_poly.pdbx_seq_one_letter_code
_entity_poly.pdbx_strand_id
1 'polypeptide(L)'
;MAPYVLGLVIFIAVAVTGGLMWWNPHIEFHKAPASKKDMSRDEVFAHLQNHTILHLGGMHFTGLTLLAEAVSQSSDVAGMRHQEGSDRRKAHWVSDISNDGIFLQSVYPKFGLDHKQFFFRKWISKYAKKIFPQSMVEKSNWMTLRDGIGRFALHPDHRVNERSSLVEPRAQVHLFSEWALFWDLGKKVLLEKSHSNLVASPFLHSLWGLDRTSSPARFLFLQRHPLALGLSTIRRAGRVVDDLSLEDIIANWLAGEERRVEDWRNYFEKYGIGKDAYRVMQFEDILADPRKDTLGSGVGSGMLSVSSPSHG
;
A
#
# COMPACT_ATOMS: atom_id res chain seq x y z
N MET A 1 46.10 -13.50 -14.73
CA MET A 1 44.77 -13.96 -15.22
C MET A 1 43.58 -13.34 -14.50
N ALA A 2 43.65 -13.07 -13.18
CA ALA A 2 42.56 -12.45 -12.41
C ALA A 2 41.97 -11.12 -12.94
N PRO A 3 42.75 -10.12 -13.42
CA PRO A 3 42.18 -8.83 -13.83
C PRO A 3 41.37 -8.91 -15.14
N TYR A 4 41.75 -9.81 -16.05
CA TYR A 4 41.06 -10.01 -17.33
C TYR A 4 39.73 -10.73 -17.15
N VAL A 5 39.65 -11.68 -16.22
CA VAL A 5 38.40 -12.36 -15.86
C VAL A 5 37.43 -11.38 -15.21
N LEU A 6 37.92 -10.54 -14.29
CA LEU A 6 37.09 -9.51 -13.64
C LEU A 6 36.58 -8.48 -14.67
N GLY A 7 37.45 -8.01 -15.57
CA GLY A 7 37.07 -7.10 -16.65
C GLY A 7 36.01 -7.69 -17.59
N LEU A 8 36.13 -8.97 -17.94
CA LEU A 8 35.16 -9.68 -18.78
C LEU A 8 33.81 -9.87 -18.08
N VAL A 9 33.81 -10.20 -16.79
CA VAL A 9 32.57 -10.32 -15.99
C VAL A 9 31.84 -8.97 -15.89
N ILE A 10 32.58 -7.88 -15.65
CA ILE A 10 32.01 -6.53 -15.62
C ILE A 10 31.45 -6.17 -17.01
N PHE A 11 32.20 -6.43 -18.08
CA PHE A 11 31.77 -6.14 -19.44
C PHE A 11 30.49 -6.92 -19.82
N ILE A 12 30.43 -8.21 -19.54
CA ILE A 12 29.24 -9.03 -19.79
C ILE A 12 28.05 -8.52 -18.97
N ALA A 13 28.26 -8.17 -17.69
CA ALA A 13 27.20 -7.62 -16.85
C ALA A 13 26.66 -6.29 -17.42
N VAL A 14 27.53 -5.39 -17.88
CA VAL A 14 27.15 -4.11 -18.49
C VAL A 14 26.45 -4.33 -19.84
N ALA A 15 26.98 -5.21 -20.70
CA ALA A 15 26.41 -5.49 -22.02
C ALA A 15 25.04 -6.18 -21.91
N VAL A 16 24.88 -7.14 -21.01
CA VAL A 16 23.58 -7.78 -20.72
C VAL A 16 22.61 -6.77 -20.12
N THR A 17 23.06 -5.90 -19.22
CA THR A 17 22.22 -4.83 -18.65
C THR A 17 21.77 -3.85 -19.72
N GLY A 18 22.68 -3.33 -20.54
CA GLY A 18 22.37 -2.44 -21.66
C GLY A 18 21.43 -3.10 -22.68
N GLY A 19 21.68 -4.37 -23.02
CA GLY A 19 20.83 -5.15 -23.92
C GLY A 19 19.43 -5.42 -23.35
N LEU A 20 19.31 -5.73 -22.06
CA LEU A 20 18.00 -5.92 -21.39
C LEU A 20 17.22 -4.62 -21.23
N MET A 21 17.91 -3.50 -20.99
CA MET A 21 17.29 -2.17 -20.96
C MET A 21 16.82 -1.72 -22.35
N TRP A 22 17.52 -2.14 -23.41
CA TRP A 22 17.15 -1.88 -24.81
C TRP A 22 16.03 -2.82 -25.29
N TRP A 23 16.04 -4.09 -24.91
CA TRP A 23 15.08 -5.10 -25.34
C TRP A 23 13.81 -5.16 -24.48
N ASN A 24 13.77 -4.60 -23.27
CA ASN A 24 12.47 -4.29 -22.68
C ASN A 24 11.96 -3.02 -23.34
N PRO A 25 11.06 -3.09 -24.36
CA PRO A 25 10.44 -1.89 -24.88
C PRO A 25 9.84 -1.18 -23.67
N HIS A 26 10.07 0.12 -23.56
CA HIS A 26 9.57 0.93 -22.47
C HIS A 26 8.16 0.45 -22.11
N ILE A 27 8.00 -0.20 -20.95
CA ILE A 27 6.67 -0.29 -20.35
C ILE A 27 6.42 1.13 -19.93
N GLU A 28 5.97 1.99 -20.83
CA GLU A 28 5.37 3.24 -20.47
C GLU A 28 4.19 2.87 -19.58
N PHE A 29 4.42 2.89 -18.26
CA PHE A 29 3.50 3.61 -17.43
C PHE A 29 3.43 4.97 -18.09
N HIS A 30 2.48 5.16 -19.02
CA HIS A 30 2.18 6.48 -19.51
C HIS A 30 2.07 7.31 -18.24
N LYS A 31 3.00 8.26 -18.05
CA LYS A 31 2.83 9.32 -17.05
C LYS A 31 1.41 9.76 -17.29
N ALA A 32 0.51 9.57 -16.34
CA ALA A 32 -0.87 9.96 -16.55
C ALA A 32 -0.87 11.43 -16.99
N PRO A 33 -1.30 11.82 -18.21
CA PRO A 33 -2.21 12.92 -18.28
C PRO A 33 -3.58 12.29 -18.10
N ALA A 34 -3.90 11.82 -16.88
CA ALA A 34 -5.30 11.86 -16.50
C ALA A 34 -5.65 13.33 -16.66
N SER A 35 -6.72 13.65 -17.38
CA SER A 35 -7.31 14.99 -17.34
C SER A 35 -7.38 15.39 -15.88
N LYS A 36 -6.44 16.19 -15.40
CA LYS A 36 -6.41 16.55 -14.00
C LYS A 36 -7.69 17.32 -13.78
N LYS A 37 -8.48 16.90 -12.81
CA LYS A 37 -9.48 17.81 -12.29
C LYS A 37 -8.68 18.85 -11.51
N ASP A 38 -8.31 19.95 -12.16
CA ASP A 38 -7.60 21.03 -11.49
C ASP A 38 -8.58 21.68 -10.51
N MET A 39 -8.56 21.19 -9.26
CA MET A 39 -9.36 21.73 -8.17
C MET A 39 -8.54 22.76 -7.42
N SER A 40 -9.17 23.89 -7.10
CA SER A 40 -8.62 24.88 -6.20
C SER A 40 -8.55 24.35 -4.76
N ARG A 41 -7.74 25.02 -3.93
CA ARG A 41 -7.66 24.70 -2.50
C ARG A 41 -9.01 24.82 -1.80
N ASP A 42 -9.78 25.85 -2.11
CA ASP A 42 -11.07 26.13 -1.47
C ASP A 42 -12.11 25.06 -1.83
N GLU A 43 -12.11 24.58 -3.08
CA GLU A 43 -12.96 23.46 -3.50
C GLU A 43 -12.60 22.16 -2.76
N VAL A 44 -11.31 21.82 -2.68
CA VAL A 44 -10.86 20.64 -1.93
C VAL A 44 -11.23 20.76 -0.45
N PHE A 45 -11.02 21.93 0.14
CA PHE A 45 -11.38 22.17 1.53
C PHE A 45 -12.88 22.00 1.79
N ALA A 46 -13.73 22.50 0.89
CA ALA A 46 -15.18 22.30 0.96
C ALA A 46 -15.55 20.82 0.89
N HIS A 47 -14.91 20.04 0.03
CA HIS A 47 -15.10 18.59 0.00
C HIS A 47 -14.65 17.91 1.30
N LEU A 48 -13.49 18.28 1.85
CA LEU A 48 -13.03 17.73 3.13
C LEU A 48 -13.97 18.08 4.30
N GLN A 49 -14.78 19.14 4.19
CA GLN A 49 -15.84 19.47 5.16
C GLN A 49 -17.07 18.58 5.05
N ASN A 50 -17.42 18.19 3.83
CA ASN A 50 -18.69 17.52 3.53
C ASN A 50 -18.57 16.00 3.42
N HIS A 51 -17.34 15.47 3.33
CA HIS A 51 -17.11 14.04 3.13
C HIS A 51 -16.32 13.40 4.26
N THR A 52 -16.61 12.12 4.48
CA THR A 52 -15.70 11.20 5.17
C THR A 52 -14.80 10.52 4.14
N ILE A 53 -13.49 10.52 4.37
CA ILE A 53 -12.55 9.77 3.52
C ILE A 53 -12.27 8.43 4.20
N LEU A 54 -12.83 7.35 3.66
CA LEU A 54 -12.65 6.00 4.19
C LEU A 54 -11.50 5.31 3.46
N HIS A 55 -10.42 5.04 4.18
CA HIS A 55 -9.28 4.26 3.71
C HIS A 55 -9.40 2.81 4.16
N LEU A 56 -9.42 1.90 3.19
CA LEU A 56 -9.28 0.47 3.43
C LEU A 56 -7.81 0.07 3.28
N GLY A 57 -7.26 -0.61 4.29
CA GLY A 57 -5.88 -1.06 4.32
C GLY A 57 -5.72 -2.51 4.74
N GLY A 58 -4.56 -3.09 4.47
CA GLY A 58 -4.23 -4.46 4.86
C GLY A 58 -3.21 -5.09 3.93
N MET A 59 -2.80 -6.31 4.23
CA MET A 59 -1.85 -7.04 3.40
C MET A 59 -2.44 -7.48 2.06
N HIS A 60 -1.60 -7.70 1.06
CA HIS A 60 -2.04 -8.25 -0.23
C HIS A 60 -2.74 -9.60 -0.04
N PHE A 61 -3.82 -9.84 -0.78
CA PHE A 61 -4.64 -11.07 -0.71
C PHE A 61 -5.33 -11.34 0.64
N THR A 62 -5.54 -10.30 1.44
CA THR A 62 -6.38 -10.34 2.66
C THR A 62 -7.88 -10.48 2.39
N GLY A 63 -8.35 -10.10 1.20
CA GLY A 63 -9.78 -9.97 0.91
C GLY A 63 -10.25 -8.50 0.79
N LEU A 64 -9.32 -7.55 0.80
CA LEU A 64 -9.60 -6.12 0.78
C LEU A 64 -10.47 -5.66 -0.40
N THR A 65 -10.30 -6.26 -1.58
CA THR A 65 -11.16 -5.99 -2.76
C THR A 65 -12.61 -6.39 -2.50
N LEU A 66 -12.85 -7.58 -1.94
CA LEU A 66 -14.20 -8.04 -1.62
C LEU A 66 -14.86 -7.11 -0.60
N LEU A 67 -14.11 -6.68 0.43
CA LEU A 67 -14.60 -5.73 1.41
C LEU A 67 -14.92 -4.37 0.76
N ALA A 68 -14.05 -3.85 -0.09
CA ALA A 68 -14.27 -2.59 -0.81
C ALA A 68 -15.53 -2.64 -1.67
N GLU A 69 -15.72 -3.74 -2.42
CA GLU A 69 -16.90 -3.97 -3.26
C GLU A 69 -18.18 -4.04 -2.43
N ALA A 70 -18.14 -4.74 -1.28
CA ALA A 70 -19.27 -4.86 -0.37
C ALA A 70 -19.65 -3.50 0.25
N VAL A 71 -18.68 -2.75 0.78
CA VAL A 71 -18.91 -1.41 1.37
C VAL A 71 -19.42 -0.43 0.30
N SER A 72 -18.93 -0.56 -0.93
CA SER A 72 -19.37 0.27 -2.06
C SER A 72 -20.79 -0.03 -2.56
N GLN A 73 -21.47 -1.07 -2.05
CA GLN A 73 -22.90 -1.29 -2.34
C GLN A 73 -23.80 -0.32 -1.57
N SER A 74 -23.30 0.34 -0.53
CA SER A 74 -24.05 1.36 0.20
C SER A 74 -24.34 2.57 -0.71
N SER A 75 -25.56 3.11 -0.61
CA SER A 75 -25.97 4.33 -1.34
C SER A 75 -25.06 5.52 -1.04
N ASP A 76 -24.53 5.58 0.19
CA ASP A 76 -23.79 6.72 0.71
C ASP A 76 -22.28 6.62 0.45
N VAL A 77 -21.79 5.53 -0.13
CA VAL A 77 -20.35 5.28 -0.37
C VAL A 77 -20.00 5.36 -1.85
N ALA A 78 -19.02 6.20 -2.18
CA ALA A 78 -18.34 6.27 -3.47
C ALA A 78 -17.05 5.47 -3.40
N GLY A 79 -17.09 4.20 -3.83
CA GLY A 79 -15.87 3.47 -4.16
C GLY A 79 -15.21 4.06 -5.41
N MET A 80 -13.88 3.98 -5.49
CA MET A 80 -13.16 4.32 -6.72
C MET A 80 -13.63 3.44 -7.86
N ARG A 81 -14.17 4.05 -8.92
CA ARG A 81 -14.58 3.37 -10.14
C ARG A 81 -14.18 4.23 -11.33
N HIS A 82 -13.91 3.56 -12.44
CA HIS A 82 -13.77 4.24 -13.71
C HIS A 82 -15.07 4.99 -14.06
N GLN A 83 -14.99 6.28 -14.34
CA GLN A 83 -16.12 7.08 -14.82
C GLN A 83 -16.10 7.16 -16.34
N GLU A 84 -17.26 7.36 -16.96
CA GLU A 84 -17.32 7.56 -18.40
C GLU A 84 -16.53 8.84 -18.77
N GLY A 85 -15.55 8.72 -19.66
CA GLY A 85 -14.61 9.80 -19.99
C GLY A 85 -13.31 9.84 -19.18
N SER A 86 -13.16 9.02 -18.12
CA SER A 86 -11.85 8.85 -17.46
C SER A 86 -10.90 7.97 -18.29
N ASP A 87 -9.60 8.10 -18.04
CA ASP A 87 -8.54 7.41 -18.79
C ASP A 87 -8.53 5.89 -18.51
N ARG A 88 -8.77 5.08 -19.55
CA ARG A 88 -8.86 3.61 -19.52
C ARG A 88 -7.50 2.91 -19.51
N ARG A 89 -6.54 3.33 -18.70
CA ARG A 89 -5.26 2.62 -18.60
C ARG A 89 -5.41 1.30 -17.84
N LYS A 90 -5.30 0.20 -18.59
CA LYS A 90 -5.06 -1.14 -18.05
C LYS A 90 -3.56 -1.37 -18.00
N ALA A 91 -3.03 -1.81 -16.86
CA ALA A 91 -1.74 -2.50 -16.91
C ALA A 91 -1.99 -3.83 -17.60
N HIS A 92 -1.11 -4.27 -18.50
CA HIS A 92 -1.30 -5.58 -19.14
C HIS A 92 -1.35 -6.74 -18.12
N TRP A 93 -0.92 -6.50 -16.88
CA TRP A 93 -0.98 -7.42 -15.74
C TRP A 93 -2.09 -7.12 -14.71
N VAL A 94 -2.87 -6.04 -14.84
CA VAL A 94 -4.02 -5.73 -13.96
C VAL A 94 -5.22 -5.32 -14.82
N SER A 95 -6.27 -6.13 -14.80
CA SER A 95 -7.49 -5.90 -15.60
C SER A 95 -8.22 -4.61 -15.22
N ASP A 96 -8.04 -4.12 -14.00
CA ASP A 96 -8.63 -2.86 -13.51
C ASP A 96 -7.77 -2.21 -12.41
N ILE A 97 -6.91 -1.25 -12.78
CA ILE A 97 -6.10 -0.47 -11.82
C ILE A 97 -7.00 0.46 -10.99
N SER A 98 -8.21 0.79 -11.49
CA SER A 98 -9.06 1.85 -10.95
C SER A 98 -9.54 1.62 -9.51
N ASN A 99 -9.41 0.40 -8.99
CA ASN A 99 -9.84 0.08 -7.64
C ASN A 99 -8.76 0.36 -6.57
N ASP A 100 -7.47 0.51 -6.93
CA ASP A 100 -6.36 0.72 -5.98
C ASP A 100 -5.84 2.17 -6.04
N GLY A 101 -6.17 2.99 -5.03
CA GLY A 101 -5.87 4.42 -5.02
C GLY A 101 -4.38 4.75 -5.10
N ILE A 102 -3.52 3.87 -4.59
CA ILE A 102 -2.06 4.00 -4.64
C ILE A 102 -1.53 4.12 -6.06
N PHE A 103 -2.17 3.49 -7.05
CA PHE A 103 -1.75 3.53 -8.45
C PHE A 103 -2.34 4.73 -9.21
N LEU A 104 -3.35 5.37 -8.64
CA LEU A 104 -4.06 6.51 -9.24
C LEU A 104 -3.46 7.86 -8.82
N GLN A 105 -2.40 7.85 -8.01
CA GLN A 105 -1.80 9.05 -7.46
C GLN A 105 -0.29 9.19 -7.73
N SER A 106 0.23 10.40 -7.56
CA SER A 106 1.65 10.75 -7.72
C SER A 106 2.27 11.54 -6.56
N VAL A 107 1.55 11.69 -5.44
CA VAL A 107 2.00 12.41 -4.24
C VAL A 107 3.02 11.63 -3.41
N TYR A 108 2.75 10.36 -3.12
CA TYR A 108 3.58 9.56 -2.21
C TYR A 108 4.07 8.26 -2.87
N PRO A 109 5.18 7.67 -2.38
CA PRO A 109 5.76 6.47 -2.97
C PRO A 109 4.76 5.33 -3.08
N LYS A 110 4.82 4.55 -4.17
CA LYS A 110 3.98 3.36 -4.36
C LYS A 110 4.59 2.08 -3.77
N PHE A 111 5.56 2.23 -2.87
CA PHE A 111 6.16 1.15 -2.07
C PHE A 111 6.67 -0.03 -2.89
N GLY A 112 7.26 0.27 -4.06
CA GLY A 112 7.78 -0.77 -4.94
C GLY A 112 6.76 -1.43 -5.86
N LEU A 113 5.49 -1.01 -5.83
CA LEU A 113 4.41 -1.58 -6.63
C LEU A 113 4.38 -1.04 -8.07
N ASP A 114 5.14 0.00 -8.39
CA ASP A 114 5.09 0.73 -9.66
C ASP A 114 6.38 0.71 -10.49
N HIS A 115 7.37 -0.08 -10.09
CA HIS A 115 8.70 0.04 -10.71
C HIS A 115 8.88 -0.86 -11.93
N LYS A 116 9.18 -0.24 -13.09
CA LYS A 116 9.74 -0.92 -14.28
C LYS A 116 11.03 -1.69 -13.94
N GLN A 117 11.78 -1.17 -12.98
CA GLN A 117 13.02 -1.75 -12.49
C GLN A 117 12.80 -2.95 -11.55
N PHE A 118 11.57 -3.22 -11.11
CA PHE A 118 11.28 -4.33 -10.19
C PHE A 118 11.75 -5.67 -10.77
N PHE A 119 11.36 -5.99 -12.01
CA PHE A 119 11.75 -7.25 -12.64
C PHE A 119 13.25 -7.36 -12.87
N PHE A 120 13.90 -6.25 -13.22
CA PHE A 120 15.36 -6.21 -13.39
C PHE A 120 16.09 -6.39 -12.05
N ARG A 121 15.70 -5.65 -11.01
CA ARG A 121 16.24 -5.81 -9.64
C ARG A 121 15.97 -7.20 -9.08
N LYS A 122 14.78 -7.76 -9.36
CA LYS A 122 14.43 -9.12 -8.99
C LYS A 122 15.33 -10.15 -9.69
N TRP A 123 15.56 -9.98 -10.99
CA TRP A 123 16.50 -10.81 -11.74
C TRP A 123 17.90 -10.72 -11.13
N ILE A 124 18.43 -9.50 -10.95
CA ILE A 124 19.72 -9.27 -10.27
C ILE A 124 19.77 -9.97 -8.92
N SER A 125 18.77 -9.76 -8.06
CA SER A 125 18.72 -10.35 -6.71
C SER A 125 18.76 -11.88 -6.76
N LYS A 126 18.01 -12.48 -7.69
CA LYS A 126 17.95 -13.94 -7.89
C LYS A 126 19.30 -14.52 -8.31
N TYR A 127 20.07 -13.83 -9.15
CA TYR A 127 21.40 -14.29 -9.57
C TYR A 127 22.49 -13.92 -8.56
N ALA A 128 22.39 -12.77 -7.90
CA ALA A 128 23.33 -12.34 -6.87
C ALA A 128 23.39 -13.34 -5.71
N LYS A 129 22.24 -13.85 -5.25
CA LYS A 129 22.16 -14.92 -4.23
C LYS A 129 22.85 -16.23 -4.64
N LYS A 130 23.05 -16.48 -5.95
CA LYS A 130 23.75 -17.66 -6.46
C LYS A 130 25.26 -17.46 -6.58
N ILE A 131 25.71 -16.21 -6.75
CA ILE A 131 27.10 -15.87 -7.08
C ILE A 131 27.85 -15.35 -5.85
N PHE A 132 27.18 -14.59 -4.98
CA PHE A 132 27.78 -13.93 -3.83
C PHE A 132 27.35 -14.59 -2.52
N PRO A 133 28.20 -14.54 -1.47
CA PRO A 133 27.81 -14.97 -0.13
C PRO A 133 26.58 -14.22 0.36
N GLN A 134 25.68 -14.91 1.06
CA GLN A 134 24.42 -14.37 1.57
C GLN A 134 24.62 -13.07 2.38
N SER A 135 25.64 -13.04 3.24
CA SER A 135 25.99 -11.88 4.06
C SER A 135 26.36 -10.63 3.26
N MET A 136 26.88 -10.78 2.03
CA MET A 136 27.17 -9.67 1.13
C MET A 136 25.90 -9.18 0.43
N VAL A 137 25.02 -10.10 0.05
CA VAL A 137 23.72 -9.77 -0.59
C VAL A 137 22.83 -9.00 0.39
N GLU A 138 22.72 -9.48 1.63
CA GLU A 138 21.86 -8.88 2.68
C GLU A 138 22.31 -7.49 3.11
N LYS A 139 23.62 -7.22 3.11
CA LYS A 139 24.18 -5.90 3.42
C LYS A 139 23.97 -4.89 2.29
N SER A 140 23.63 -5.35 1.09
CA SER A 140 23.44 -4.50 -0.07
C SER A 140 21.96 -4.17 -0.27
N ASN A 141 21.62 -2.90 -0.06
CA ASN A 141 20.29 -2.36 -0.36
C ASN A 141 19.92 -2.48 -1.84
N TRP A 142 20.89 -2.50 -2.75
CA TRP A 142 20.63 -2.63 -4.18
C TRP A 142 20.40 -4.08 -4.62
N MET A 143 21.01 -5.07 -3.93
CA MET A 143 20.85 -6.50 -4.23
C MET A 143 19.69 -7.15 -3.45
N THR A 144 19.29 -6.59 -2.31
CA THR A 144 18.13 -7.07 -1.56
C THR A 144 16.87 -6.37 -2.05
N LEU A 145 16.01 -7.12 -2.75
CA LEU A 145 14.69 -6.62 -3.12
C LEU A 145 13.82 -6.56 -1.86
N ARG A 146 13.42 -5.37 -1.42
CA ARG A 146 12.50 -5.13 -0.28
C ARG A 146 11.20 -4.44 -0.71
N ASP A 147 10.96 -4.47 -2.02
CA ASP A 147 9.92 -3.69 -2.68
C ASP A 147 8.81 -4.62 -3.20
N GLY A 148 7.59 -4.09 -3.28
CA GLY A 148 6.48 -4.76 -3.95
C GLY A 148 5.72 -5.79 -3.11
N ILE A 149 4.95 -6.64 -3.81
CA ILE A 149 4.05 -7.62 -3.19
C ILE A 149 4.85 -8.57 -2.29
N GLY A 150 4.39 -8.71 -1.05
CA GLY A 150 5.02 -9.56 -0.04
C GLY A 150 6.28 -8.98 0.60
N ARG A 151 6.64 -7.71 0.31
CA ARG A 151 7.85 -7.08 0.87
C ARG A 151 7.69 -5.62 1.29
N PHE A 152 6.63 -4.94 0.84
CA PHE A 152 6.51 -3.48 1.00
C PHE A 152 6.64 -3.01 2.46
N ALA A 153 6.28 -3.83 3.45
CA ALA A 153 6.40 -3.50 4.87
C ALA A 153 7.80 -3.78 5.45
N LEU A 154 8.73 -4.36 4.69
CA LEU A 154 10.10 -4.63 5.12
C LEU A 154 11.08 -3.50 4.75
N HIS A 155 10.71 -2.63 3.82
CA HIS A 155 11.58 -1.52 3.44
C HIS A 155 11.49 -0.40 4.51
N PRO A 156 12.61 0.08 5.06
CA PRO A 156 12.60 1.16 6.05
C PRO A 156 12.05 2.47 5.46
N ASP A 157 12.42 2.79 4.22
CA ASP A 157 12.00 4.03 3.54
C ASP A 157 10.54 3.99 3.05
N HIS A 158 9.83 2.87 3.24
CA HIS A 158 8.39 2.76 2.94
C HIS A 158 7.50 3.27 4.07
N ARG A 159 8.08 3.88 5.11
CA ARG A 159 7.32 4.51 6.17
C ARG A 159 7.08 5.98 5.81
N VAL A 160 5.86 6.29 5.39
CA VAL A 160 5.39 7.68 5.25
C VAL A 160 4.45 7.95 6.40
N ASN A 161 4.79 8.90 7.27
CA ASN A 161 4.06 9.19 8.50
C ASN A 161 3.67 10.67 8.60
N GLU A 162 3.13 11.07 9.74
CA GLU A 162 2.65 12.41 10.03
C GLU A 162 3.71 13.51 9.94
N ARG A 163 5.01 13.14 9.97
CA ARG A 163 6.14 14.06 9.93
C ARG A 163 6.74 14.19 8.53
N SER A 164 6.17 13.51 7.54
CA SER A 164 6.63 13.61 6.17
C SER A 164 6.56 15.05 5.68
N SER A 165 7.57 15.50 4.93
CA SER A 165 7.53 16.80 4.23
C SER A 165 6.42 16.88 3.19
N LEU A 166 5.82 15.75 2.82
CA LEU A 166 4.64 15.67 1.95
C LEU A 166 3.34 16.06 2.66
N VAL A 167 3.35 16.25 3.98
CA VAL A 167 2.21 16.75 4.75
C VAL A 167 2.14 18.28 4.54
N GLU A 168 1.75 18.68 3.34
CA GLU A 168 1.61 20.08 2.93
C GLU A 168 0.35 20.32 2.09
N PRO A 169 -0.17 21.56 2.04
CA PRO A 169 -1.44 21.83 1.35
C PRO A 169 -1.42 21.49 -0.14
N ARG A 170 -0.28 21.68 -0.80
CA ARG A 170 -0.13 21.35 -2.23
C ARG A 170 -0.33 19.85 -2.48
N ALA A 171 0.25 19.00 -1.63
CA ALA A 171 0.09 17.55 -1.72
C ALA A 171 -1.35 17.12 -1.42
N GLN A 172 -2.03 17.78 -0.47
CA GLN A 172 -3.43 17.51 -0.15
C GLN A 172 -4.35 17.78 -1.36
N VAL A 173 -4.21 18.97 -1.97
CA VAL A 173 -4.97 19.35 -3.17
C VAL A 173 -4.67 18.41 -4.33
N HIS A 174 -3.39 18.10 -4.55
CA HIS A 174 -2.96 17.23 -5.64
C HIS A 174 -3.50 15.80 -5.49
N LEU A 175 -3.39 15.20 -4.30
CA LEU A 175 -3.89 13.85 -4.04
C LEU A 175 -5.42 13.78 -4.18
N PHE A 176 -6.14 14.75 -3.60
CA PHE A 176 -7.60 14.79 -3.72
C PHE A 176 -8.04 14.93 -5.18
N SER A 177 -7.41 15.83 -5.93
CA SER A 177 -7.71 16.06 -7.35
C SER A 177 -7.50 14.81 -8.21
N GLU A 178 -6.44 14.04 -7.95
CA GLU A 178 -6.17 12.78 -8.66
C GLU A 178 -7.23 11.71 -8.36
N TRP A 179 -7.66 11.59 -7.10
CA TRP A 179 -8.67 10.61 -6.69
C TRP A 179 -10.11 11.02 -7.00
N ALA A 180 -10.41 12.32 -7.01
CA ALA A 180 -11.73 12.88 -7.32
C ALA A 180 -12.25 12.49 -8.71
N LEU A 181 -11.35 12.13 -9.64
CA LEU A 181 -11.71 11.61 -10.96
C LEU A 181 -12.42 10.25 -10.91
N PHE A 182 -12.25 9.51 -9.81
CA PHE A 182 -12.74 8.15 -9.64
C PHE A 182 -13.87 8.05 -8.61
N TRP A 183 -14.17 9.15 -7.93
CA TRP A 183 -15.22 9.23 -6.92
C TRP A 183 -16.47 9.93 -7.43
N ASP A 184 -17.63 9.43 -7.01
CA ASP A 184 -18.87 10.18 -7.05
C ASP A 184 -18.87 11.16 -5.86
N LEU A 185 -18.53 12.42 -6.13
CA LEU A 185 -18.48 13.48 -5.12
C LEU A 185 -19.87 13.91 -4.63
N GLY A 186 -20.96 13.34 -5.15
CA GLY A 186 -22.30 13.51 -4.58
C GLY A 186 -22.55 12.66 -3.34
N LYS A 187 -21.69 11.67 -3.06
CA LYS A 187 -21.84 10.75 -1.93
C LYS A 187 -21.11 11.22 -0.68
N LYS A 188 -21.59 10.79 0.49
CA LYS A 188 -21.06 11.24 1.80
C LYS A 188 -19.70 10.63 2.13
N VAL A 189 -19.45 9.40 1.72
CA VAL A 189 -18.23 8.65 2.03
C VAL A 189 -17.44 8.41 0.76
N LEU A 190 -16.21 8.89 0.71
CA LEU A 190 -15.28 8.66 -0.39
C LEU A 190 -14.35 7.52 0.01
N LEU A 191 -14.50 6.35 -0.62
CA LEU A 191 -13.76 5.15 -0.27
C LEU A 191 -12.55 4.99 -1.18
N GLU A 192 -11.38 4.91 -0.57
CA GLU A 192 -10.13 4.53 -1.21
C GLU A 192 -9.64 3.22 -0.60
N LYS A 193 -9.12 2.34 -1.46
CA LYS A 193 -8.58 1.05 -1.02
C LYS A 193 -7.16 0.91 -1.55
N SER A 194 -6.22 0.68 -0.64
CA SER A 194 -4.84 0.35 -0.97
C SER A 194 -4.21 -0.46 0.16
N HIS A 195 -3.49 -1.51 -0.21
CA HIS A 195 -2.75 -2.33 0.76
C HIS A 195 -1.77 -1.49 1.60
N SER A 196 -1.13 -0.52 0.96
CA SER A 196 -0.17 0.38 1.59
C SER A 196 -0.75 1.37 2.60
N ASN A 197 -2.07 1.52 2.70
CA ASN A 197 -2.67 2.32 3.77
C ASN A 197 -2.26 1.80 5.15
N LEU A 198 -1.90 0.51 5.25
CA LEU A 198 -1.31 -0.10 6.44
C LEU A 198 -0.07 0.63 6.97
N VAL A 199 0.75 1.20 6.09
CA VAL A 199 2.03 1.87 6.44
C VAL A 199 2.04 3.36 6.11
N ALA A 200 0.91 3.91 5.67
CA ALA A 200 0.74 5.30 5.29
C ALA A 200 -0.36 6.01 6.10
N SER A 201 -1.02 5.32 7.05
CA SER A 201 -2.20 5.88 7.73
C SER A 201 -1.93 7.15 8.55
N PRO A 202 -0.84 7.33 9.32
CA PRO A 202 -0.59 8.59 10.01
C PRO A 202 -0.35 9.74 9.03
N PHE A 203 0.35 9.46 7.93
CA PHE A 203 0.57 10.43 6.85
C PHE A 203 -0.76 10.89 6.25
N LEU A 204 -1.60 9.95 5.83
CA LEU A 204 -2.90 10.25 5.22
C LEU A 204 -3.81 10.99 6.22
N HIS A 205 -3.86 10.54 7.47
CA HIS A 205 -4.67 11.21 8.50
C HIS A 205 -4.25 12.67 8.69
N SER A 206 -2.94 12.93 8.83
CA SER A 206 -2.41 14.29 8.96
C SER A 206 -2.63 15.11 7.69
N LEU A 207 -2.39 14.54 6.51
CA LEU A 207 -2.57 15.22 5.22
C LEU A 207 -4.00 15.71 5.06
N TRP A 208 -5.01 14.87 5.36
CA TRP A 208 -6.42 15.26 5.27
C TRP A 208 -6.86 16.21 6.38
N GLY A 209 -6.09 16.31 7.47
CA GLY A 209 -6.39 17.16 8.63
C GLY A 209 -5.70 18.53 8.64
N LEU A 210 -4.81 18.84 7.69
CA LEU A 210 -3.91 20.01 7.72
C LEU A 210 -4.56 21.34 8.17
N ASP A 211 -5.71 21.68 7.60
CA ASP A 211 -6.39 22.96 7.84
C ASP A 211 -7.61 22.81 8.77
N ARG A 212 -7.66 21.75 9.57
CA ARG A 212 -8.87 21.36 10.31
C ARG A 212 -8.58 21.04 11.77
N THR A 213 -9.59 21.25 12.61
CA THR A 213 -9.60 20.79 14.00
C THR A 213 -9.67 19.26 14.11
N SER A 214 -10.21 18.59 13.08
CA SER A 214 -10.27 17.14 12.98
C SER A 214 -10.16 16.67 11.53
N SER A 215 -9.45 15.56 11.33
CA SER A 215 -9.31 14.92 10.02
C SER A 215 -10.60 14.20 9.62
N PRO A 216 -11.04 14.31 8.35
CA PRO A 216 -12.16 13.53 7.82
C PRO A 216 -11.78 12.07 7.54
N ALA A 217 -10.49 11.72 7.68
CA ALA A 217 -9.99 10.39 7.38
C ALA A 217 -10.46 9.36 8.41
N ARG A 218 -10.89 8.19 7.92
CA ARG A 218 -11.24 7.00 8.70
C ARG A 218 -10.52 5.81 8.11
N PHE A 219 -9.98 4.93 8.95
CA PHE A 219 -9.20 3.79 8.53
C PHE A 219 -9.86 2.49 8.97
N LEU A 220 -9.97 1.55 8.04
CA LEU A 220 -10.47 0.21 8.30
C LEU A 220 -9.45 -0.79 7.76
N PHE A 221 -8.78 -1.48 8.68
CA PHE A 221 -7.77 -2.48 8.36
C PHE A 221 -8.39 -3.87 8.38
N LEU A 222 -8.19 -4.60 7.29
CA LEU A 222 -8.55 -6.01 7.22
C LEU A 222 -7.31 -6.86 7.52
N GLN A 223 -7.36 -7.57 8.64
CA GLN A 223 -6.36 -8.55 9.02
C GLN A 223 -6.86 -9.95 8.64
N ARG A 224 -5.92 -10.84 8.29
CA ARG A 224 -6.18 -12.24 7.97
C ARG A 224 -5.10 -13.09 8.61
N HIS A 225 -5.42 -14.33 8.97
CA HIS A 225 -4.43 -15.26 9.53
C HIS A 225 -3.17 -15.35 8.63
N PRO A 226 -1.95 -15.18 9.19
CA PRO A 226 -0.72 -15.03 8.41
C PRO A 226 -0.43 -16.24 7.50
N LEU A 227 -0.69 -17.47 7.98
CA LEU A 227 -0.53 -18.68 7.15
C LEU A 227 -1.50 -18.70 5.95
N ALA A 228 -2.77 -18.36 6.16
CA ALA A 228 -3.76 -18.35 5.09
C ALA A 228 -3.44 -17.27 4.05
N LEU A 229 -2.99 -16.11 4.51
CA LEU A 229 -2.51 -15.03 3.66
C LEU A 229 -1.26 -15.43 2.86
N GLY A 230 -0.28 -16.02 3.52
CA GLY A 230 0.98 -16.44 2.91
C GLY A 230 0.76 -17.44 1.78
N LEU A 231 -0.01 -18.50 2.07
CA LEU A 231 -0.38 -19.50 1.06
C LEU A 231 -1.18 -18.90 -0.10
N SER A 232 -2.12 -17.99 0.19
CA SER A 232 -2.88 -17.29 -0.85
C SER A 232 -1.96 -16.42 -1.72
N THR A 233 -0.99 -15.74 -1.13
CA THR A 233 -0.02 -14.89 -1.83
C THR A 233 0.85 -15.71 -2.77
N ILE A 234 1.46 -16.81 -2.28
CA ILE A 234 2.28 -17.72 -3.10
C ILE A 234 1.47 -18.26 -4.28
N ARG A 235 0.23 -18.69 -4.02
CA ARG A 235 -0.65 -19.26 -5.04
C ARG A 235 -1.09 -18.24 -6.09
N ARG A 236 -1.42 -17.01 -5.69
CA ARG A 236 -2.07 -16.02 -6.57
C ARG A 236 -1.09 -15.06 -7.25
N ALA A 237 -0.01 -14.65 -6.57
CA ALA A 237 0.94 -13.71 -7.14
C ALA A 237 1.96 -14.36 -8.09
N GLY A 238 2.08 -15.70 -8.06
CA GLY A 238 2.85 -16.48 -9.04
C GLY A 238 4.29 -15.96 -9.22
N ARG A 239 4.66 -15.63 -10.45
CA ARG A 239 6.01 -15.14 -10.80
C ARG A 239 6.41 -13.83 -10.11
N VAL A 240 5.48 -13.08 -9.50
CA VAL A 240 5.83 -11.86 -8.76
C VAL A 240 6.51 -12.19 -7.43
N VAL A 241 6.19 -13.34 -6.84
CA VAL A 241 6.68 -13.77 -5.52
C VAL A 241 7.37 -15.14 -5.53
N ASP A 242 7.72 -15.68 -6.71
CA ASP A 242 8.39 -16.99 -6.86
C ASP A 242 9.78 -17.10 -6.19
N ASP A 243 10.30 -15.98 -5.70
CA ASP A 243 11.57 -15.86 -5.00
C ASP A 243 11.39 -15.62 -3.49
N LEU A 244 10.16 -15.63 -2.99
CA LEU A 244 9.82 -15.55 -1.56
C LEU A 244 9.44 -16.92 -1.00
N SER A 245 9.92 -17.20 0.21
CA SER A 245 9.40 -18.30 1.02
C SER A 245 8.10 -17.90 1.74
N LEU A 246 7.44 -18.86 2.38
CA LEU A 246 6.31 -18.58 3.25
C LEU A 246 6.73 -17.71 4.44
N GLU A 247 7.91 -17.98 4.99
CA GLU A 247 8.54 -17.23 6.08
C GLU A 247 8.78 -15.77 5.67
N ASP A 248 9.25 -15.49 4.45
CA ASP A 248 9.44 -14.12 3.97
C ASP A 248 8.11 -13.34 3.94
N ILE A 249 7.03 -13.99 3.48
CA ILE A 249 5.70 -13.37 3.41
C ILE A 249 5.13 -13.14 4.82
N ILE A 250 5.36 -14.07 5.74
CA ILE A 250 4.98 -13.93 7.15
C ILE A 250 5.80 -12.83 7.81
N ALA A 251 7.10 -12.71 7.52
CA ALA A 251 7.94 -11.64 8.02
C ALA A 251 7.43 -10.27 7.54
N ASN A 252 7.04 -10.16 6.27
CA ASN A 252 6.38 -8.95 5.78
C ASN A 252 5.06 -8.69 6.53
N TRP A 253 4.23 -9.73 6.74
CA TRP A 253 3.00 -9.64 7.54
C TRP A 253 3.25 -9.07 8.94
N LEU A 254 4.21 -9.65 9.67
CA LEU A 254 4.60 -9.21 11.01
C LEU A 254 5.05 -7.75 11.00
N ALA A 255 5.95 -7.38 10.08
CA ALA A 255 6.44 -6.01 9.98
C ALA A 255 5.31 -5.00 9.69
N GLY A 256 4.32 -5.38 8.89
CA GLY A 256 3.16 -4.54 8.63
C GLY A 256 2.26 -4.37 9.85
N GLU A 257 1.97 -5.46 10.57
CA GLU A 257 1.15 -5.41 11.78
C GLU A 257 1.84 -4.69 12.94
N GLU A 258 3.15 -4.89 13.13
CA GLU A 258 3.95 -4.17 14.12
C GLU A 258 3.92 -2.67 13.87
N ARG A 259 4.17 -2.23 12.63
CA ARG A 259 4.07 -0.82 12.23
C ARG A 259 2.68 -0.28 12.47
N ARG A 260 1.65 -1.03 12.08
CA ARG A 260 0.26 -0.65 12.27
C ARG A 260 -0.07 -0.41 13.76
N VAL A 261 0.38 -1.30 14.65
CA VAL A 261 0.22 -1.17 16.11
C VAL A 261 1.03 0.00 16.67
N GLU A 262 2.25 0.20 16.17
CA GLU A 262 3.09 1.35 16.54
C GLU A 262 2.40 2.67 16.17
N ASP A 263 1.88 2.77 14.95
CA ASP A 263 1.17 3.96 14.46
C ASP A 263 -0.11 4.22 15.28
N TRP A 264 -0.84 3.16 15.66
CA TRP A 264 -1.96 3.29 16.60
C TRP A 264 -1.52 3.93 17.92
N ARG A 265 -0.48 3.39 18.57
CA ARG A 265 -0.01 3.89 19.88
C ARG A 265 0.59 5.30 19.81
N ASN A 266 1.49 5.50 18.86
CA ASN A 266 2.34 6.70 18.81
C ASN A 266 1.65 7.90 18.15
N TYR A 267 0.58 7.66 17.39
CA TYR A 267 -0.16 8.71 16.72
C TYR A 267 -1.62 8.71 17.16
N PHE A 268 -2.41 7.69 16.80
CA PHE A 268 -3.86 7.74 17.02
C PHE A 268 -4.24 7.84 18.50
N GLU A 269 -3.72 6.96 19.35
CA GLU A 269 -3.95 6.97 20.79
C GLU A 269 -3.35 8.21 21.46
N LYS A 270 -2.08 8.52 21.15
CA LYS A 270 -1.37 9.69 21.71
C LYS A 270 -2.11 11.01 21.48
N TYR A 271 -2.69 11.21 20.30
CA TYR A 271 -3.42 12.44 19.96
C TYR A 271 -4.92 12.35 20.29
N GLY A 272 -5.37 11.31 20.99
CA GLY A 272 -6.78 11.13 21.35
C GLY A 272 -7.69 10.98 20.12
N ILE A 273 -7.14 10.55 18.99
CA ILE A 273 -7.90 10.29 17.77
C ILE A 273 -8.74 9.04 18.04
N GLY A 274 -10.06 9.25 18.13
CA GLY A 274 -10.99 8.24 18.63
C GLY A 274 -10.92 6.91 17.88
N LYS A 275 -11.36 5.83 18.55
CA LYS A 275 -11.52 4.49 17.97
C LYS A 275 -12.38 4.48 16.69
N ASP A 276 -13.20 5.51 16.51
CA ASP A 276 -14.02 5.66 15.31
C ASP A 276 -13.20 5.98 14.06
N ALA A 277 -12.01 6.57 14.22
CA ALA A 277 -11.12 6.89 13.11
C ALA A 277 -10.24 5.72 12.65
N TYR A 278 -10.18 4.66 13.43
CA TYR A 278 -9.25 3.56 13.21
C TYR A 278 -9.85 2.26 13.74
N ARG A 279 -10.18 1.34 12.83
CA ARG A 279 -10.74 0.03 13.17
C ARG A 279 -9.96 -1.08 12.48
N VAL A 280 -9.84 -2.21 13.17
CA VAL A 280 -9.30 -3.45 12.63
C VAL A 280 -10.42 -4.48 12.61
N MET A 281 -10.54 -5.24 11.53
CA MET A 281 -11.44 -6.37 11.42
C MET A 281 -10.64 -7.62 11.05
N GLN A 282 -11.04 -8.77 11.58
CA GLN A 282 -10.50 -10.05 11.16
C GLN A 282 -11.33 -10.61 10.01
N PHE A 283 -10.67 -11.02 8.94
CA PHE A 283 -11.31 -11.60 7.77
C PHE A 283 -12.10 -12.87 8.15
N GLU A 284 -11.55 -13.67 9.05
CA GLU A 284 -12.18 -14.88 9.56
C GLU A 284 -13.48 -14.59 10.32
N ASP A 285 -13.54 -13.49 11.08
CA ASP A 285 -14.75 -13.08 11.81
C ASP A 285 -15.84 -12.63 10.84
N ILE A 286 -15.48 -11.86 9.80
CA ILE A 286 -16.41 -11.44 8.74
C ILE A 286 -17.00 -12.66 8.01
N LEU A 287 -16.21 -13.72 7.79
CA LEU A 287 -16.71 -14.94 7.15
C LEU A 287 -17.59 -15.76 8.09
N ALA A 288 -17.24 -15.84 9.37
CA ALA A 288 -17.99 -16.62 10.36
C ALA A 288 -19.34 -15.97 10.68
N ASP A 289 -19.38 -14.65 10.83
CA ASP A 289 -20.59 -13.88 11.06
C ASP A 289 -20.49 -12.48 10.43
N PRO A 290 -20.93 -12.33 9.17
CA PRO A 290 -20.89 -11.05 8.46
C PRO A 290 -21.68 -9.92 9.14
N ARG A 291 -22.60 -10.24 10.08
CA ARG A 291 -23.45 -9.25 10.75
C ARG A 291 -22.86 -8.78 12.08
N LYS A 292 -22.02 -9.60 12.73
CA LYS A 292 -21.41 -9.30 14.03
C LYS A 292 -20.64 -7.98 14.05
N ASP A 293 -19.96 -7.65 12.94
CA ASP A 293 -19.18 -6.42 12.83
C ASP A 293 -19.99 -5.19 12.37
N THR A 294 -21.24 -5.39 11.93
CA THR A 294 -22.14 -4.34 11.43
C THR A 294 -23.01 -3.72 12.53
N LEU A 295 -23.25 -4.44 13.62
CA LEU A 295 -24.01 -3.98 14.76
C LEU A 295 -23.00 -3.65 15.85
N GLY A 296 -23.04 -2.43 16.39
CA GLY A 296 -22.14 -1.95 17.44
C GLY A 296 -22.32 -2.69 18.78
N SER A 297 -22.18 -4.02 18.81
CA SER A 297 -21.97 -4.77 20.03
C SER A 297 -20.66 -4.29 20.63
N GLY A 298 -20.74 -3.72 21.82
CA GLY A 298 -19.70 -2.96 22.49
C GLY A 298 -18.30 -3.54 22.36
N VAL A 299 -17.36 -2.62 22.15
CA VAL A 299 -15.92 -2.78 22.23
C VAL A 299 -15.54 -3.62 23.46
N GLY A 300 -15.34 -4.92 23.25
CA GLY A 300 -14.99 -5.89 24.27
C GLY A 300 -13.68 -6.60 23.93
N SER A 301 -12.59 -6.04 24.43
CA SER A 301 -11.40 -6.77 24.93
C SER A 301 -10.59 -7.70 24.01
N GLY A 302 -10.73 -7.65 22.68
CA GLY A 302 -9.96 -8.53 21.78
C GLY A 302 -8.57 -8.02 21.34
N MET A 303 -8.29 -6.73 21.46
CA MET A 303 -7.03 -6.15 20.97
C MET A 303 -6.05 -5.95 22.13
N LEU A 304 -5.04 -6.83 22.20
CA LEU A 304 -3.79 -6.72 22.97
C LEU A 304 -3.83 -7.19 24.45
N SER A 305 -4.02 -8.49 24.69
CA SER A 305 -3.33 -9.15 25.82
C SER A 305 -1.99 -9.71 25.32
N VAL A 306 -1.01 -8.86 25.06
CA VAL A 306 0.38 -9.30 25.01
C VAL A 306 0.85 -9.33 26.45
N SER A 307 0.85 -10.51 27.06
CA SER A 307 1.45 -10.73 28.38
C SER A 307 2.92 -10.34 28.33
N SER A 308 3.30 -9.27 29.03
CA SER A 308 4.70 -8.95 29.29
C SER A 308 5.36 -10.18 29.94
N PRO A 309 6.55 -10.62 29.50
CA PRO A 309 7.30 -11.63 30.23
C PRO A 309 7.68 -11.03 31.57
N SER A 310 7.21 -11.63 32.65
CA SER A 310 7.75 -11.36 33.98
C SER A 310 9.22 -11.76 33.97
N HIS A 311 10.12 -10.80 34.12
CA HIS A 311 11.50 -11.08 34.51
C HIS A 311 11.48 -11.72 35.90
N GLY A 312 11.78 -13.01 35.93
CA GLY A 312 12.35 -13.72 37.08
C GLY A 312 13.81 -14.03 36.79
#